data_AF-A0A836TNR7-F1
#
_entry.id   AF-A0A836TNR7-F1
#
_cell.length_a   1.000
_cell.length_b   1.000
_cell.length_c   1.000
_cell.angle_alpha   90.00
_cell.angle_beta   90.00
_cell.angle_gamma   90.00
#
_symmetry.space_group_name_H-M   'P 1'
#
loop_
_entity.id
_entity.type
_entity.pdbx_description
1 polymer ?
#
loop_
_entity_poly.entity_id
_entity_poly.type
_entity_poly.pdbx_seq_one_letter_code
_entity_poly.pdbx_strand_id
1 'polypeptide(L)'
;MATSSLVNFSTYAANSFRAAFAVAPTYLYVGGSSPWTSENAPPTESDNVVSYHKIWDNMAGLIRVSPSDVAVGIDRTDWITGLVYAHYDDSALMASTHTGNGSVVLAGSIDRDVYICLDNNDDTLSTSKPIHRNYTKKSIRESDGYIWKYLYSISDYDFIKFATKDIIPVRSSGRVIEEAQDGAIYNVLLGNTIATGTGSNYRGTGFSNGTNLVGASNATFKADSSGTRTSIIFEDSGNGFSHTPDNYFSNSVLYITSGLSSGSMRRIINSDAGSGTYNPSTVSVDLNANLSSIAIGDSVTIGPEVTIENDTRGQLFSGIGIVNGEGKINEIVSTFNGLGYANGNMSVNVNGNYNV
;
A
#
# COMPACT_ATOMS: atom_id res chain seq x y z
N MET A 1 -18.07 7.58 5.07
CA MET A 1 -18.24 7.25 6.52
C MET A 1 -19.33 6.21 6.76
N ALA A 2 -20.50 6.24 6.10
CA ALA A 2 -21.55 5.21 6.27
C ALA A 2 -21.22 3.84 5.64
N THR A 3 -20.34 3.79 4.64
CA THR A 3 -19.97 2.56 3.92
C THR A 3 -19.01 1.66 4.70
N SER A 4 -18.03 2.22 5.43
CA SER A 4 -17.07 1.40 6.19
C SER A 4 -17.69 0.74 7.43
N SER A 5 -18.68 1.37 8.07
CA SER A 5 -19.39 0.77 9.21
C SER A 5 -20.23 -0.45 8.81
N LEU A 6 -20.81 -0.46 7.60
CA LEU A 6 -21.59 -1.57 7.05
C LEU A 6 -20.71 -2.78 6.69
N VAL A 7 -19.52 -2.54 6.13
CA VAL A 7 -18.55 -3.61 5.81
C VAL A 7 -18.02 -4.23 7.09
N ASN A 8 -17.60 -3.42 8.08
CA ASN A 8 -17.12 -3.93 9.36
C ASN A 8 -18.20 -4.72 10.11
N PHE A 9 -19.45 -4.29 10.05
CA PHE A 9 -20.56 -5.03 10.63
C PHE A 9 -20.78 -6.39 9.94
N SER A 10 -20.76 -6.42 8.61
CA SER A 10 -20.91 -7.66 7.84
C SER A 10 -19.79 -8.66 8.14
N THR A 11 -18.55 -8.20 8.20
CA THR A 11 -17.40 -9.04 8.57
C THR A 11 -17.49 -9.53 10.02
N TYR A 12 -17.95 -8.68 10.94
CA TYR A 12 -18.19 -9.08 12.33
C TYR A 12 -19.30 -10.14 12.44
N ALA A 13 -20.41 -9.96 11.72
CA ALA A 13 -21.51 -10.91 11.67
C ALA A 13 -21.06 -12.27 11.11
N ALA A 14 -20.29 -12.29 10.01
CA ALA A 14 -19.74 -13.52 9.44
C ALA A 14 -18.81 -14.27 10.42
N ASN A 15 -17.92 -13.54 11.09
CA ASN A 15 -17.03 -14.14 12.09
C ASN A 15 -17.79 -14.65 13.32
N SER A 16 -18.81 -13.91 13.76
CA SER A 16 -19.69 -14.31 14.88
C SER A 16 -20.49 -15.57 14.53
N PHE A 17 -21.01 -15.66 13.30
CA PHE A 17 -21.70 -16.83 12.80
C PHE A 17 -20.79 -18.06 12.76
N ARG A 18 -19.55 -17.92 12.25
CA ARG A 18 -18.55 -19.00 12.33
C ARG A 18 -18.29 -19.45 13.76
N ALA A 19 -18.15 -18.50 14.70
CA ALA A 19 -17.90 -18.81 16.10
C ALA A 19 -19.08 -19.55 16.76
N ALA A 20 -20.32 -19.33 16.31
CA ALA A 20 -21.50 -19.97 16.86
C ALA A 20 -21.46 -21.52 16.74
N PHE A 21 -20.82 -22.08 15.70
CA PHE A 21 -20.66 -23.53 15.54
C PHE A 21 -19.82 -24.19 16.65
N ALA A 22 -19.01 -23.40 17.38
CA ALA A 22 -18.24 -23.90 18.51
C ALA A 22 -19.05 -23.92 19.82
N VAL A 23 -20.12 -23.12 19.89
CA VAL A 23 -20.90 -22.92 21.11
C VAL A 23 -22.23 -23.68 21.05
N ALA A 24 -22.85 -23.75 19.87
CA ALA A 24 -24.10 -24.45 19.64
C ALA A 24 -23.88 -25.65 18.71
N PRO A 25 -24.39 -26.85 19.04
CA PRO A 25 -24.30 -27.99 18.14
C PRO A 25 -25.19 -27.74 16.91
N THR A 26 -24.56 -27.55 15.75
CA THR A 26 -25.24 -27.32 14.47
C THR A 26 -25.19 -28.58 13.61
N TYR A 27 -26.28 -28.86 12.91
CA TYR A 27 -26.43 -30.03 12.06
C TYR A 27 -26.93 -29.61 10.68
N LEU A 28 -26.39 -30.27 9.65
CA LEU A 28 -26.96 -30.26 8.31
C LEU A 28 -27.80 -31.52 8.16
N TYR A 29 -29.03 -31.38 7.68
CA TYR A 29 -29.90 -32.52 7.43
C TYR A 29 -30.08 -32.77 5.94
N VAL A 30 -30.40 -34.01 5.60
CA VAL A 30 -30.91 -34.42 4.29
C VAL A 30 -32.23 -35.15 4.49
N GLY A 31 -33.18 -34.93 3.59
CA GLY A 31 -34.54 -35.45 3.71
C GLY A 31 -35.34 -35.28 2.43
N GLY A 32 -36.65 -35.51 2.52
CA GLY A 32 -37.57 -35.33 1.39
C GLY A 32 -37.46 -36.42 0.33
N SER A 33 -37.51 -37.69 0.74
CA SER A 33 -37.40 -38.85 -0.16
C SER A 33 -38.62 -39.10 -1.06
N SER A 34 -39.72 -38.36 -0.85
CA SER A 34 -40.92 -38.48 -1.68
C SER A 34 -40.76 -37.70 -2.98
N PRO A 35 -41.12 -38.29 -4.13
CA PRO A 35 -41.02 -37.62 -5.42
C PRO A 35 -41.89 -36.37 -5.46
N TRP A 36 -41.43 -35.37 -6.20
CA TRP A 36 -42.18 -34.15 -6.41
C TRP A 36 -43.18 -34.34 -7.53
N THR A 37 -44.22 -33.50 -7.57
CA THR A 37 -45.18 -33.54 -8.68
C THR A 37 -44.49 -33.18 -10.02
N SER A 38 -43.46 -32.33 -9.97
CA SER A 38 -42.57 -32.05 -11.09
C SER A 38 -41.12 -31.97 -10.58
N GLU A 39 -40.29 -32.94 -10.96
CA GLU A 39 -38.87 -32.99 -10.57
C GLU A 39 -38.06 -31.82 -11.14
N ASN A 40 -38.48 -31.28 -12.29
CA ASN A 40 -37.83 -30.13 -12.92
C ASN A 40 -38.29 -28.78 -12.34
N ALA A 41 -39.30 -28.79 -11.46
CA ALA A 41 -39.88 -27.59 -10.88
C ALA A 41 -40.31 -27.86 -9.42
N PRO A 42 -39.36 -27.91 -8.48
CA PRO A 42 -39.64 -27.89 -7.05
C PRO A 42 -40.76 -26.92 -6.67
N PRO A 43 -41.65 -27.30 -5.74
CA PRO A 43 -42.44 -26.32 -5.02
C PRO A 43 -41.52 -25.29 -4.35
N THR A 44 -41.91 -24.01 -4.35
CA THR A 44 -41.20 -22.98 -3.59
C THR A 44 -41.37 -23.25 -2.10
N GLU A 45 -40.26 -23.20 -1.37
CA GLU A 45 -40.28 -23.35 0.08
C GLU A 45 -41.02 -22.19 0.74
N SER A 46 -41.72 -22.47 1.84
CA SER A 46 -42.45 -21.46 2.60
C SER A 46 -42.04 -21.52 4.06
N ASP A 47 -41.75 -20.37 4.65
CA ASP A 47 -41.39 -20.26 6.07
C ASP A 47 -42.67 -20.08 6.91
N ASN A 48 -43.25 -21.20 7.33
CA ASN A 48 -44.41 -21.23 8.22
C ASN A 48 -44.38 -22.47 9.12
N VAL A 49 -45.26 -22.49 10.12
CA VAL A 49 -45.32 -23.57 11.14
C VAL A 49 -45.52 -24.95 10.52
N VAL A 50 -46.33 -25.06 9.46
CA VAL A 50 -46.60 -26.35 8.79
C VAL A 50 -45.33 -26.85 8.10
N SER A 51 -44.65 -26.00 7.35
CA SER A 51 -43.38 -26.32 6.68
C SER A 51 -42.30 -26.69 7.69
N TYR A 52 -42.22 -25.98 8.82
CA TYR A 52 -41.29 -26.29 9.90
C TYR A 52 -41.46 -27.74 10.41
N HIS A 53 -42.69 -28.16 10.73
CA HIS A 53 -42.93 -29.55 11.17
C HIS A 53 -42.67 -30.56 10.06
N LYS A 54 -43.04 -30.24 8.82
CA LYS A 54 -42.80 -31.10 7.66
C LYS A 54 -41.30 -31.39 7.44
N ILE A 55 -40.42 -30.44 7.73
CA ILE A 55 -38.97 -30.68 7.68
C ILE A 55 -38.57 -31.79 8.67
N TRP A 56 -39.08 -31.74 9.90
CA TRP A 56 -38.78 -32.77 10.92
C TRP A 56 -39.29 -34.14 10.53
N ASP A 57 -40.51 -34.24 10.01
CA ASP A 57 -41.11 -35.52 9.62
C ASP A 57 -40.38 -36.17 8.42
N ASN A 58 -39.77 -35.34 7.55
CA ASN A 58 -39.12 -35.81 6.33
C ASN A 58 -37.59 -35.90 6.42
N MET A 59 -37.00 -35.65 7.59
CA MET A 59 -35.56 -35.82 7.79
C MET A 59 -35.16 -37.30 7.72
N ALA A 60 -34.22 -37.62 6.82
CA ALA A 60 -33.69 -38.96 6.65
C ALA A 60 -32.33 -39.15 7.34
N GLY A 61 -31.56 -38.07 7.49
CA GLY A 61 -30.25 -38.11 8.13
C GLY A 61 -29.75 -36.74 8.55
N LEU A 62 -28.85 -36.74 9.53
CA LEU A 62 -28.24 -35.55 10.11
C LEU A 62 -26.72 -35.75 10.18
N ILE A 63 -25.97 -34.73 9.77
CA ILE A 63 -24.52 -34.65 9.92
C ILE A 63 -24.21 -33.47 10.80
N ARG A 64 -23.44 -33.70 11.87
CA ARG A 64 -22.96 -32.61 12.73
C ARG A 64 -21.91 -31.81 11.98
N VAL A 65 -22.07 -30.49 11.96
CA VAL A 65 -21.07 -29.57 11.41
C VAL A 65 -20.14 -29.14 12.54
N SER A 66 -18.85 -29.49 12.43
CA SER A 66 -17.87 -29.07 13.42
C SER A 66 -17.32 -27.68 13.08
N PRO A 67 -16.78 -26.91 14.05
CA PRO A 67 -16.13 -25.63 13.76
C PRO A 67 -14.99 -25.75 12.75
N SER A 68 -14.30 -26.90 12.72
CA SER A 68 -13.25 -27.21 11.74
C SER A 68 -13.76 -27.42 10.32
N ASP A 69 -15.07 -27.51 10.11
CA ASP A 69 -15.73 -27.70 8.81
C ASP A 69 -16.32 -26.39 8.26
N VAL A 70 -16.08 -25.27 8.94
CA VAL A 70 -16.59 -23.95 8.56
C VAL A 70 -15.42 -22.97 8.42
N ALA A 71 -15.36 -22.29 7.29
CA ALA A 71 -14.39 -21.23 7.03
C ALA A 71 -15.10 -20.00 6.45
N VAL A 72 -14.60 -18.80 6.77
CA VAL A 72 -14.97 -17.59 6.02
C VAL A 72 -14.20 -17.62 4.72
N GLY A 73 -14.88 -17.31 3.61
CA GLY A 73 -14.29 -17.23 2.29
C GLY A 73 -14.41 -15.84 1.69
N ILE A 74 -13.57 -15.57 0.69
CA ILE A 74 -13.64 -14.42 -0.21
C ILE A 74 -13.68 -14.91 -1.65
N ASP A 75 -14.13 -14.06 -2.55
CA ASP A 75 -14.13 -14.34 -3.99
C ASP A 75 -12.72 -14.66 -4.47
N ARG A 76 -12.61 -15.73 -5.24
CA ARG A 76 -11.35 -16.21 -5.82
C ARG A 76 -11.09 -15.46 -7.12
N THR A 77 -9.97 -14.76 -7.16
CA THR A 77 -9.40 -14.22 -8.40
C THR A 77 -7.99 -14.80 -8.55
N ASP A 78 -7.77 -15.64 -9.56
CA ASP A 78 -6.43 -16.16 -9.84
C ASP A 78 -5.61 -15.10 -10.62
N TRP A 79 -4.34 -14.95 -10.27
CA TRP A 79 -3.45 -14.06 -11.01
C TRP A 79 -3.10 -14.68 -12.38
N ILE A 80 -3.24 -13.89 -13.45
CA ILE A 80 -2.97 -14.27 -14.84
C ILE A 80 -2.25 -13.09 -15.51
N THR A 81 -1.16 -13.41 -16.22
CA THR A 81 -0.39 -12.42 -16.97
C THR A 81 -1.23 -11.75 -18.06
N GLY A 82 -1.01 -10.46 -18.28
CA GLY A 82 -1.69 -9.68 -19.32
C GLY A 82 -3.11 -9.25 -18.93
N LEU A 83 -3.47 -9.27 -17.65
CA LEU A 83 -4.72 -8.73 -17.15
C LEU A 83 -4.50 -7.46 -16.33
N VAL A 84 -5.50 -6.59 -16.29
CA VAL A 84 -5.56 -5.43 -15.39
C VAL A 84 -6.22 -5.86 -14.09
N TYR A 85 -5.63 -5.47 -12.95
CA TYR A 85 -6.20 -5.66 -11.62
C TYR A 85 -6.58 -4.32 -11.01
N ALA A 86 -7.67 -4.30 -10.25
CA ALA A 86 -8.06 -3.17 -9.43
C ALA A 86 -7.03 -2.97 -8.31
N HIS A 87 -6.65 -1.73 -8.02
CA HIS A 87 -5.93 -1.44 -6.77
C HIS A 87 -6.91 -1.41 -5.59
N TYR A 88 -6.39 -1.57 -4.39
CA TYR A 88 -7.16 -1.44 -3.17
C TYR A 88 -7.46 0.04 -2.88
N ASP A 89 -8.75 0.34 -2.75
CA ASP A 89 -9.28 1.63 -2.33
C ASP A 89 -10.23 1.39 -1.15
N ASP A 90 -9.93 2.01 -0.02
CA ASP A 90 -10.70 1.89 1.22
C ASP A 90 -11.98 2.74 1.23
N SER A 91 -12.09 3.69 0.29
CA SER A 91 -13.24 4.58 0.12
C SER A 91 -14.31 4.00 -0.80
N ALA A 92 -13.91 3.11 -1.72
CA ALA A 92 -14.80 2.41 -2.63
C ALA A 92 -15.30 1.09 -2.04
N LEU A 93 -16.53 0.68 -2.38
CA LEU A 93 -16.90 -0.73 -2.22
C LEU A 93 -15.95 -1.53 -3.13
N MET A 94 -15.32 -2.58 -2.59
CA MET A 94 -14.36 -3.48 -3.28
C MET A 94 -14.85 -4.06 -4.63
N ALA A 95 -16.09 -3.78 -5.03
CA ALA A 95 -16.74 -4.28 -6.24
C ALA A 95 -17.12 -3.20 -7.29
N SER A 96 -16.98 -1.88 -7.03
CA SER A 96 -17.77 -0.89 -7.81
C SER A 96 -17.05 0.22 -8.58
N THR A 97 -15.72 0.34 -8.56
CA THR A 97 -15.08 1.55 -9.14
C THR A 97 -13.92 1.32 -10.10
N HIS A 98 -13.47 0.07 -10.32
CA HIS A 98 -12.27 -0.16 -11.14
C HIS A 98 -12.53 -1.12 -12.30
N THR A 99 -11.94 -0.83 -13.46
CA THR A 99 -12.09 -1.55 -14.74
C THR A 99 -11.34 -2.89 -14.80
N GLY A 100 -10.89 -3.44 -13.68
CA GLY A 100 -10.02 -4.61 -13.60
C GLY A 100 -10.61 -5.79 -12.81
N ASN A 101 -9.88 -6.91 -12.81
CA ASN A 101 -10.16 -8.04 -11.91
C ASN A 101 -9.96 -7.59 -10.44
N GLY A 102 -10.61 -8.26 -9.49
CA GLY A 102 -10.63 -7.84 -8.08
C GLY A 102 -9.25 -7.51 -7.48
N SER A 103 -9.22 -6.67 -6.44
CA SER A 103 -7.98 -6.18 -5.83
C SER A 103 -7.21 -7.21 -5.01
N VAL A 104 -7.83 -8.37 -4.73
CA VAL A 104 -7.20 -9.49 -4.03
C VAL A 104 -7.06 -10.66 -5.00
N VAL A 105 -5.87 -11.24 -5.07
CA VAL A 105 -5.56 -12.34 -5.99
C VAL A 105 -4.88 -13.52 -5.29
N LEU A 106 -5.12 -14.71 -5.85
CA LEU A 106 -4.37 -15.92 -5.57
C LEU A 106 -3.19 -16.02 -6.55
N ALA A 107 -1.98 -16.08 -6.00
CA ALA A 107 -0.74 -16.11 -6.77
C ALA A 107 0.37 -16.87 -5.99
N GLY A 108 1.63 -16.51 -6.22
CA GLY A 108 2.79 -17.23 -5.72
C GLY A 108 3.23 -18.37 -6.65
N SER A 109 4.30 -19.05 -6.27
CA SER A 109 4.90 -20.12 -7.09
C SER A 109 4.01 -21.34 -7.27
N ILE A 110 3.03 -21.52 -6.39
CA ILE A 110 2.14 -22.68 -6.32
C ILE A 110 0.66 -22.28 -6.26
N ASP A 111 0.34 -21.00 -6.52
CA ASP A 111 -1.04 -20.47 -6.51
C ASP A 111 -1.78 -20.72 -5.20
N ARG A 112 -1.11 -20.41 -4.08
CA ARG A 112 -1.66 -20.52 -2.72
C ARG A 112 -1.35 -19.31 -1.84
N ASP A 113 -0.69 -18.31 -2.38
CA ASP A 113 -0.37 -17.09 -1.65
C ASP A 113 -1.40 -16.01 -2.05
N VAL A 114 -1.97 -15.34 -1.06
CA VAL A 114 -2.99 -14.31 -1.27
C VAL A 114 -2.32 -12.94 -1.18
N TYR A 115 -2.50 -12.14 -2.23
CA TYR A 115 -1.95 -10.79 -2.34
C TYR A 115 -3.06 -9.78 -2.53
N ILE A 116 -2.85 -8.57 -2.03
CA ILE A 116 -3.68 -7.41 -2.33
C ILE A 116 -2.89 -6.43 -3.21
N CYS A 117 -3.51 -5.93 -4.26
CA CYS A 117 -2.96 -4.91 -5.14
C CYS A 117 -3.01 -3.57 -4.42
N LEU A 118 -1.85 -2.98 -4.13
CA LEU A 118 -1.78 -1.64 -3.58
C LEU A 118 -1.71 -0.59 -4.69
N ASP A 119 -0.97 -0.88 -5.76
CA ASP A 119 -0.80 -0.01 -6.92
C ASP A 119 -0.84 -0.89 -8.18
N ASN A 120 -1.72 -0.54 -9.11
CA ASN A 120 -1.91 -1.26 -10.37
C ASN A 120 -1.22 -0.59 -11.56
N ASN A 121 -0.27 0.31 -11.29
CA ASN A 121 0.54 1.02 -12.28
C ASN A 121 -0.35 1.70 -13.35
N ASP A 122 -1.25 2.56 -12.90
CA ASP A 122 -2.18 3.33 -13.74
C ASP A 122 -3.04 2.44 -14.68
N ASP A 123 -3.62 1.37 -14.14
CA ASP A 123 -4.47 0.43 -14.88
C ASP A 123 -3.76 -0.25 -16.08
N THR A 124 -2.43 -0.38 -16.04
CA THR A 124 -1.67 -1.11 -17.07
C THR A 124 -1.78 -2.63 -16.90
N LEU A 125 -1.30 -3.41 -17.88
CA LEU A 125 -1.36 -4.88 -17.80
C LEU A 125 -0.30 -5.41 -16.83
N SER A 126 -0.71 -6.23 -15.85
CA SER A 126 0.25 -6.94 -14.99
C SER A 126 0.92 -8.07 -15.78
N THR A 127 2.24 -8.09 -15.77
CA THR A 127 3.07 -9.10 -16.46
C THR A 127 4.06 -9.79 -15.52
N SER A 128 4.25 -9.28 -14.30
CA SER A 128 5.05 -9.89 -13.24
C SER A 128 4.14 -10.51 -12.18
N LYS A 129 4.21 -11.83 -12.03
CA LYS A 129 3.47 -12.54 -10.99
C LYS A 129 4.13 -12.30 -9.63
N PRO A 130 3.39 -11.85 -8.60
CA PRO A 130 3.97 -11.74 -7.27
C PRO A 130 4.28 -13.13 -6.71
N ILE A 131 5.54 -13.35 -6.35
CA ILE A 131 6.04 -14.59 -5.72
C ILE A 131 6.69 -14.36 -4.36
N HIS A 132 6.83 -13.10 -3.95
CA HIS A 132 7.54 -12.74 -2.73
C HIS A 132 6.64 -12.85 -1.49
N ARG A 133 7.19 -13.38 -0.39
CA ARG A 133 6.50 -13.35 0.92
C ARG A 133 7.10 -12.27 1.79
N ASN A 134 6.85 -11.02 1.43
CA ASN A 134 7.30 -9.88 2.21
C ASN A 134 6.31 -9.61 3.34
N TYR A 135 6.72 -9.94 4.55
CA TYR A 135 5.93 -9.71 5.77
C TYR A 135 6.09 -8.28 6.30
N THR A 136 7.12 -7.57 5.86
CA THR A 136 7.49 -6.26 6.42
C THR A 136 6.61 -5.13 5.89
N LYS A 137 6.80 -3.94 6.46
CA LYS A 137 6.07 -2.73 6.07
C LYS A 137 6.51 -2.16 4.71
N LYS A 138 7.62 -2.63 4.16
CA LYS A 138 8.16 -2.11 2.90
C LYS A 138 7.40 -2.72 1.73
N SER A 139 6.80 -1.88 0.89
CA SER A 139 6.22 -2.32 -0.38
C SER A 139 7.32 -2.73 -1.36
N ILE A 140 7.06 -3.75 -2.17
CA ILE A 140 7.93 -4.16 -3.28
C ILE A 140 7.20 -3.82 -4.57
N ARG A 141 7.88 -3.08 -5.45
CA ARG A 141 7.41 -2.83 -6.79
C ARG A 141 7.98 -3.90 -7.71
N GLU A 142 7.08 -4.56 -8.41
CA GLU A 142 7.40 -5.54 -9.44
C GLU A 142 7.98 -4.86 -10.68
N SER A 143 8.60 -5.64 -11.57
CA SER A 143 9.22 -5.10 -12.79
C SER A 143 8.21 -4.48 -13.77
N ASP A 144 6.94 -4.87 -13.68
CA ASP A 144 5.83 -4.32 -14.46
C ASP A 144 5.20 -3.07 -13.83
N GLY A 145 5.75 -2.62 -12.69
CA GLY A 145 5.28 -1.46 -11.96
C GLY A 145 4.20 -1.76 -10.93
N TYR A 146 3.64 -2.96 -10.84
CA TYR A 146 2.62 -3.27 -9.82
C TYR A 146 3.23 -3.31 -8.42
N ILE A 147 2.43 -2.98 -7.39
CA ILE A 147 2.75 -3.26 -5.99
C ILE A 147 1.74 -4.25 -5.44
N TRP A 148 2.23 -5.45 -5.11
CA TRP A 148 1.46 -6.47 -4.44
C TRP A 148 1.89 -6.60 -2.98
N LYS A 149 0.93 -6.58 -2.06
CA LYS A 149 1.18 -6.87 -0.64
C LYS A 149 0.72 -8.27 -0.29
N TYR A 150 1.65 -9.07 0.21
CA TYR A 150 1.36 -10.41 0.71
C TYR A 150 0.48 -10.34 1.98
N LEU A 151 -0.58 -11.13 2.03
CA LEU A 151 -1.48 -11.23 3.19
C LEU A 151 -1.26 -12.53 3.97
N TYR A 152 -1.41 -13.68 3.30
CA TYR A 152 -1.27 -15.01 3.91
C TYR A 152 -1.09 -16.08 2.83
N SER A 153 -0.74 -17.29 3.27
CA SER A 153 -0.72 -18.49 2.44
C SER A 153 -1.82 -19.44 2.90
N ILE A 154 -2.50 -20.06 1.94
CA ILE A 154 -3.47 -21.12 2.20
C ILE A 154 -2.73 -22.45 2.29
N SER A 155 -2.94 -23.20 3.37
CA SER A 155 -2.35 -24.54 3.51
C SER A 155 -2.96 -25.51 2.49
N ASP A 156 -2.23 -26.56 2.13
CA ASP A 156 -2.74 -27.58 1.20
C ASP A 156 -4.04 -28.22 1.73
N TYR A 157 -4.11 -28.45 3.04
CA TYR A 157 -5.30 -28.97 3.70
C TYR A 157 -6.50 -28.01 3.56
N ASP A 158 -6.32 -26.73 3.87
CA ASP A 158 -7.39 -25.74 3.76
C ASP A 158 -7.82 -25.52 2.30
N PHE A 159 -6.86 -25.54 1.37
CA PHE A 159 -7.14 -25.36 -0.04
C PHE A 159 -8.02 -26.50 -0.57
N ILE A 160 -7.64 -27.75 -0.30
CA ILE A 160 -8.43 -28.93 -0.72
C ILE A 160 -9.81 -28.93 -0.05
N LYS A 161 -9.89 -28.52 1.22
CA LYS A 161 -11.14 -28.59 2.00
C LYS A 161 -12.13 -27.48 1.67
N PHE A 162 -11.66 -26.27 1.39
CA PHE A 162 -12.50 -25.08 1.36
C PHE A 162 -12.43 -24.28 0.06
N ALA A 163 -11.37 -24.40 -0.74
CA ALA A 163 -11.28 -23.64 -1.98
C ALA A 163 -12.19 -24.25 -3.04
N THR A 164 -12.92 -23.41 -3.75
CA THR A 164 -13.72 -23.78 -4.91
C THR A 164 -13.19 -23.04 -6.15
N LYS A 165 -13.93 -23.12 -7.26
CA LYS A 165 -13.64 -22.30 -8.44
C LYS A 165 -13.80 -20.81 -8.14
N ASP A 166 -14.74 -20.46 -7.26
CA ASP A 166 -15.19 -19.08 -7.08
C ASP A 166 -14.85 -18.50 -5.70
N ILE A 167 -14.43 -19.34 -4.73
CA ILE A 167 -14.17 -18.93 -3.35
C ILE A 167 -12.85 -19.51 -2.84
N ILE A 168 -12.09 -18.72 -2.07
CA ILE A 168 -10.92 -19.18 -1.30
C ILE A 168 -11.09 -18.90 0.20
N PRO A 169 -10.57 -19.76 1.09
CA PRO A 169 -10.66 -19.56 2.53
C PRO A 169 -9.77 -18.41 3.01
N VAL A 170 -10.29 -17.62 3.95
CA VAL A 170 -9.53 -16.59 4.66
C VAL A 170 -8.80 -17.17 5.85
N ARG A 171 -7.51 -16.84 5.97
CA ARG A 171 -6.65 -17.15 7.11
C ARG A 171 -5.88 -15.90 7.53
N SER A 172 -5.35 -15.93 8.74
CA SER A 172 -4.43 -14.91 9.25
C SER A 172 -2.99 -15.44 9.20
N SER A 173 -2.05 -14.56 8.88
CA SER A 173 -0.63 -14.81 9.04
C SER A 173 -0.14 -14.09 10.29
N GLY A 174 0.35 -14.82 11.30
CA GLY A 174 0.86 -14.24 12.55
C GLY A 174 1.96 -13.20 12.29
N ARG A 175 2.87 -13.50 11.34
CA ARG A 175 3.97 -12.59 10.96
C ARG A 175 3.47 -11.30 10.29
N VAL A 176 2.44 -11.38 9.45
CA VAL A 176 1.86 -10.17 8.84
C VAL A 176 1.14 -9.33 9.89
N ILE A 177 0.49 -9.98 10.86
CA ILE A 177 -0.18 -9.28 11.98
C ILE A 177 0.85 -8.58 12.87
N GLU A 178 1.96 -9.23 13.20
CA GLU A 178 3.04 -8.66 14.02
C GLU A 178 3.67 -7.41 13.38
N GLU A 179 3.78 -7.39 12.05
CA GLU A 179 4.33 -6.27 11.29
C GLU A 179 3.27 -5.22 10.92
N ALA A 180 1.99 -5.52 11.10
CA ALA A 180 0.90 -4.60 10.79
C ALA A 180 0.93 -3.42 11.76
N GLN A 181 0.83 -2.22 11.22
CA GLN A 181 0.82 -0.99 11.99
C GLN A 181 -0.46 -0.22 11.67
N ASP A 182 -1.23 0.05 12.72
CA ASP A 182 -2.48 0.79 12.59
C ASP A 182 -2.20 2.19 12.05
N GLY A 183 -2.98 2.61 11.07
CA GLY A 183 -2.83 3.89 10.40
C GLY A 183 -1.51 4.10 9.66
N ALA A 184 -0.79 3.04 9.27
CA ALA A 184 0.37 3.16 8.39
C ALA A 184 -0.05 3.36 6.93
N ILE A 185 0.68 4.22 6.21
CA ILE A 185 0.39 4.56 4.82
C ILE A 185 1.24 3.73 3.88
N TYR A 186 0.58 2.83 3.17
CA TYR A 186 1.21 1.88 2.24
C TYR A 186 1.01 2.21 0.77
N ASN A 187 0.01 3.04 0.46
CA ASN A 187 -0.22 3.60 -0.85
C ASN A 187 -0.84 5.00 -0.75
N VAL A 188 -0.51 5.88 -1.69
CA VAL A 188 -1.18 7.17 -1.88
C VAL A 188 -1.61 7.22 -3.34
N LEU A 189 -2.92 7.31 -3.56
CA LEU A 189 -3.49 7.48 -4.89
C LEU A 189 -3.49 8.94 -5.26
N LEU A 190 -3.03 9.28 -6.46
CA LEU A 190 -2.98 10.66 -6.91
C LEU A 190 -3.87 10.84 -8.13
N GLY A 191 -4.84 11.74 -7.99
CA GLY A 191 -5.98 11.84 -8.90
C GLY A 191 -5.62 12.24 -10.33
N ASN A 192 -6.40 11.74 -11.27
CA ASN A 192 -6.28 11.85 -12.74
C ASN A 192 -6.34 13.28 -13.33
N THR A 193 -6.19 14.35 -12.56
CA THR A 193 -6.28 15.74 -13.08
C THR A 193 -4.95 16.34 -13.51
N ILE A 194 -3.87 15.56 -13.63
CA ILE A 194 -2.64 16.07 -14.26
C ILE A 194 -2.02 15.05 -15.22
N ALA A 195 -1.83 15.53 -16.45
CA ALA A 195 -1.17 14.84 -17.54
C ALA A 195 0.33 14.56 -17.25
N THR A 196 0.79 13.45 -17.86
CA THR A 196 2.17 12.94 -18.13
C THR A 196 2.93 12.08 -17.08
N GLY A 197 3.38 10.89 -17.54
CA GLY A 197 3.99 9.69 -16.90
C GLY A 197 5.39 9.86 -16.23
N THR A 198 6.01 8.94 -15.45
CA THR A 198 5.77 7.56 -14.92
C THR A 198 6.78 7.19 -13.80
N GLY A 199 6.30 6.65 -12.65
CA GLY A 199 6.89 5.58 -11.81
C GLY A 199 8.03 5.82 -10.78
N SER A 200 7.73 5.64 -9.47
CA SER A 200 8.15 4.45 -8.66
C SER A 200 7.51 4.33 -7.26
N ASN A 201 6.73 5.32 -6.77
CA ASN A 201 5.76 5.20 -5.67
C ASN A 201 4.86 6.46 -5.70
N TYR A 202 3.62 6.46 -6.16
CA TYR A 202 2.65 7.59 -5.99
C TYR A 202 2.83 8.87 -6.89
N ARG A 203 1.86 9.20 -7.78
CA ARG A 203 1.86 10.39 -8.69
C ARG A 203 1.46 11.70 -7.98
N GLY A 204 1.01 12.80 -8.57
CA GLY A 204 0.59 13.97 -7.77
C GLY A 204 0.56 15.30 -8.50
N THR A 205 -0.33 16.18 -8.06
CA THR A 205 -0.61 17.46 -8.73
C THR A 205 -0.21 18.63 -7.83
N GLY A 206 0.70 19.48 -8.31
CA GLY A 206 1.22 20.63 -7.57
C GLY A 206 2.61 21.02 -8.06
N PHE A 207 2.90 22.32 -8.05
CA PHE A 207 4.22 22.87 -8.39
C PHE A 207 5.26 22.42 -7.36
N SER A 208 6.44 21.99 -7.81
CA SER A 208 7.60 21.77 -6.94
C SER A 208 8.91 22.06 -7.66
N ASN A 209 9.92 22.54 -6.91
CA ASN A 209 11.30 22.64 -7.37
C ASN A 209 11.76 21.27 -7.86
N GLY A 210 12.42 21.25 -9.03
CA GLY A 210 12.86 20.02 -9.67
C GLY A 210 13.63 19.12 -8.70
N THR A 211 13.39 17.81 -8.80
CA THR A 211 14.20 16.84 -8.06
C THR A 211 15.58 16.81 -8.67
N ASN A 212 16.56 17.18 -7.86
CA ASN A 212 17.95 17.08 -8.25
C ASN A 212 18.51 15.76 -7.72
N LEU A 213 18.78 14.86 -8.66
CA LEU A 213 19.56 13.66 -8.41
C LEU A 213 21.03 14.08 -8.46
N VAL A 214 21.64 14.16 -7.29
CA VAL A 214 22.99 14.68 -7.13
C VAL A 214 23.84 13.53 -6.64
N GLY A 215 24.78 13.07 -7.47
CA GLY A 215 25.86 12.24 -6.95
C GLY A 215 26.65 13.10 -5.97
N ALA A 216 26.83 12.66 -4.71
CA ALA A 216 27.73 13.32 -3.75
C ALA A 216 29.21 13.04 -4.08
N SER A 217 29.50 12.76 -5.35
CA SER A 217 30.82 12.46 -5.91
C SER A 217 31.80 13.62 -5.70
N ASN A 218 31.29 14.85 -5.64
CA ASN A 218 32.03 16.07 -5.33
C ASN A 218 31.49 16.77 -4.07
N ALA A 219 30.95 16.02 -3.10
CA ALA A 219 30.46 16.61 -1.87
C ALA A 219 31.52 16.65 -0.77
N THR A 220 31.64 17.81 -0.10
CA THR A 220 32.40 17.97 1.14
C THR A 220 31.43 17.98 2.32
N PHE A 221 31.73 17.18 3.35
CA PHE A 221 30.89 17.09 4.54
C PHE A 221 31.46 17.93 5.67
N LYS A 222 30.67 18.87 6.19
CA LYS A 222 31.01 19.61 7.39
C LYS A 222 30.50 18.84 8.61
N ALA A 223 31.44 18.50 9.49
CA ALA A 223 31.14 17.88 10.77
C ALA A 223 31.11 18.94 11.88
N ASP A 224 30.24 18.74 12.87
CA ASP A 224 30.32 19.43 14.15
C ASP A 224 31.58 19.01 14.94
N SER A 225 31.80 19.62 16.10
CA SER A 225 32.94 19.32 16.96
C SER A 225 32.99 17.88 17.50
N SER A 226 31.94 17.08 17.28
CA SER A 226 31.87 15.66 17.63
C SER A 226 32.21 14.72 16.46
N GLY A 227 32.51 15.27 15.27
CA GLY A 227 32.74 14.49 14.06
C GLY A 227 31.45 14.12 13.32
N THR A 228 30.31 14.67 13.73
CA THR A 228 29.00 14.32 13.17
C THR A 228 28.59 15.30 12.08
N ARG A 229 28.11 14.80 10.94
CA ARG A 229 27.83 15.63 9.75
C ARG A 229 26.47 16.32 9.86
N THR A 230 26.50 17.65 9.98
CA THR A 230 25.33 18.54 10.08
C THR A 230 25.05 19.30 8.79
N SER A 231 26.05 19.42 7.92
CA SER A 231 25.99 20.19 6.68
C SER A 231 26.73 19.47 5.56
N ILE A 232 26.16 19.53 4.36
CA ILE A 232 26.73 18.93 3.14
C ILE A 232 26.94 20.06 2.13
N ILE A 233 28.16 20.17 1.61
CA ILE A 233 28.50 21.06 0.51
C ILE A 233 28.64 20.22 -0.75
N PHE A 234 27.93 20.55 -1.81
CA PHE A 234 28.09 19.98 -3.13
C PHE A 234 28.95 20.93 -3.98
N GLU A 235 30.08 20.48 -4.51
CA GLU A 235 30.93 21.25 -5.44
C GLU A 235 30.48 21.00 -6.88
N ASP A 236 30.22 22.06 -7.65
CA ASP A 236 29.60 21.97 -8.98
C ASP A 236 30.63 21.76 -10.11
N SER A 237 30.27 20.93 -11.08
CA SER A 237 30.77 21.03 -12.45
C SER A 237 29.74 20.58 -13.51
N GLY A 238 28.43 20.67 -13.26
CA GLY A 238 27.38 20.48 -14.27
C GLY A 238 26.10 19.72 -13.88
N ASN A 239 25.79 19.50 -12.59
CA ASN A 239 24.64 18.64 -12.20
C ASN A 239 23.59 19.39 -11.35
N GLY A 240 22.57 19.96 -12.00
CA GLY A 240 21.27 20.26 -11.38
C GLY A 240 21.17 21.49 -10.45
N PHE A 241 22.28 22.07 -10.01
CA PHE A 241 22.27 23.27 -9.13
C PHE A 241 22.31 24.61 -9.86
N SER A 242 22.21 24.59 -11.19
CA SER A 242 22.16 25.80 -12.01
C SER A 242 20.99 26.67 -11.57
N HIS A 243 21.26 27.93 -11.19
CA HIS A 243 20.26 28.92 -10.73
C HIS A 243 19.58 28.59 -9.38
N THR A 244 20.33 28.10 -8.41
CA THR A 244 19.84 27.95 -7.04
C THR A 244 20.20 29.19 -6.21
N PRO A 245 19.27 30.11 -5.90
CA PRO A 245 19.50 31.17 -4.92
C PRO A 245 19.58 30.61 -3.50
N ASP A 246 19.98 31.45 -2.55
CA ASP A 246 19.89 31.12 -1.12
C ASP A 246 18.47 30.68 -0.75
N ASN A 247 18.40 29.72 0.16
CA ASN A 247 17.19 29.08 0.66
C ASN A 247 16.36 28.29 -0.37
N TYR A 248 16.87 28.06 -1.59
CA TYR A 248 16.16 27.31 -2.64
C TYR A 248 15.70 25.91 -2.20
N PHE A 249 16.50 25.19 -1.41
CA PHE A 249 16.17 23.85 -0.89
C PHE A 249 15.69 23.86 0.56
N SER A 250 15.47 25.03 1.15
CA SER A 250 14.94 25.08 2.53
C SER A 250 13.56 24.42 2.59
N ASN A 251 13.25 23.73 3.69
CA ASN A 251 12.04 22.91 3.84
C ASN A 251 11.91 21.73 2.85
N SER A 252 12.92 21.46 2.02
CA SER A 252 13.01 20.23 1.23
C SER A 252 13.63 19.10 2.06
N VAL A 253 13.58 17.87 1.53
CA VAL A 253 14.20 16.69 2.13
C VAL A 253 15.40 16.26 1.29
N LEU A 254 16.49 15.92 1.98
CA LEU A 254 17.61 15.16 1.44
C LEU A 254 17.41 13.68 1.75
N TYR A 255 17.36 12.86 0.72
CA TYR A 255 17.21 11.41 0.78
C TYR A 255 18.48 10.72 0.28
N ILE A 256 19.05 9.82 1.09
CA ILE A 256 20.24 9.04 0.72
C ILE A 256 19.82 7.79 -0.04
N THR A 257 20.29 7.64 -1.28
CA THR A 257 19.89 6.55 -2.18
C THR A 257 20.92 5.41 -2.28
N SER A 258 22.18 5.65 -1.93
CA SER A 258 23.22 4.60 -1.92
C SER A 258 24.12 4.66 -0.66
N GLY A 259 25.06 3.73 -0.56
CA GLY A 259 25.96 3.62 0.60
C GLY A 259 25.31 3.00 1.84
N LEU A 260 26.05 3.03 2.95
CA LEU A 260 25.62 2.42 4.23
C LEU A 260 24.44 3.14 4.88
N SER A 261 24.20 4.40 4.50
CA SER A 261 23.11 5.23 5.03
C SER A 261 21.91 5.31 4.09
N SER A 262 21.89 4.51 3.02
CA SER A 262 20.75 4.40 2.11
C SER A 262 19.46 4.14 2.88
N GLY A 263 18.40 4.87 2.54
CA GLY A 263 17.13 4.84 3.29
C GLY A 263 17.00 5.93 4.35
N SER A 264 18.03 6.75 4.60
CA SER A 264 17.94 7.87 5.54
C SER A 264 17.42 9.14 4.88
N MET A 265 16.55 9.87 5.57
CA MET A 265 16.06 11.20 5.17
C MET A 265 16.38 12.25 6.22
N ARG A 266 16.68 13.47 5.78
CA ARG A 266 16.80 14.66 6.64
C ARG A 266 16.13 15.85 5.99
N ARG A 267 15.46 16.65 6.81
CA ARG A 267 14.93 17.92 6.35
C ARG A 267 16.06 18.93 6.24
N ILE A 268 16.07 19.68 5.16
CA ILE A 268 16.97 20.81 4.94
C ILE A 268 16.36 22.02 5.64
N ILE A 269 17.07 22.56 6.64
CA ILE A 269 16.65 23.77 7.37
C ILE A 269 17.08 25.03 6.61
N ASN A 270 18.26 24.98 6.00
CA ASN A 270 18.84 26.10 5.28
C ASN A 270 19.61 25.59 4.06
N SER A 271 19.69 26.39 3.01
CA SER A 271 20.56 26.13 1.86
C SER A 271 21.21 27.41 1.41
N ASP A 272 22.51 27.39 1.15
CA ASP A 272 23.28 28.56 0.74
C ASP A 272 23.91 28.31 -0.63
N ALA A 273 23.65 29.22 -1.56
CA ALA A 273 24.30 29.26 -2.84
C ALA A 273 25.60 30.04 -2.64
N GLY A 274 26.73 29.32 -2.62
CA GLY A 274 28.05 29.96 -2.45
C GLY A 274 28.29 31.09 -3.46
N SER A 275 29.40 31.83 -3.34
CA SER A 275 29.64 33.07 -4.10
C SER A 275 29.29 32.99 -5.61
N GLY A 276 28.06 33.39 -5.96
CA GLY A 276 27.50 33.27 -7.31
C GLY A 276 25.99 33.03 -7.29
N THR A 277 25.19 34.10 -7.32
CA THR A 277 23.70 34.04 -7.39
C THR A 277 23.19 33.31 -8.65
N TYR A 278 24.03 33.13 -9.66
CA TYR A 278 23.76 32.41 -10.91
C TYR A 278 24.90 31.43 -11.17
N ASN A 279 24.61 30.13 -11.17
CA ASN A 279 25.59 29.02 -11.26
C ASN A 279 26.63 29.05 -10.12
N PRO A 280 26.21 28.81 -8.87
CA PRO A 280 27.14 28.76 -7.76
C PRO A 280 28.14 27.60 -7.97
N SER A 281 29.44 27.87 -7.74
CA SER A 281 30.47 26.82 -7.78
C SER A 281 30.31 25.79 -6.66
N THR A 282 29.53 26.12 -5.63
CA THR A 282 29.19 25.23 -4.51
C THR A 282 27.79 25.52 -3.98
N VAL A 283 27.01 24.49 -3.63
CA VAL A 283 25.75 24.62 -2.88
C VAL A 283 25.91 23.92 -1.54
N SER A 284 25.56 24.58 -0.44
CA SER A 284 25.54 23.93 0.88
C SER A 284 24.13 23.78 1.42
N VAL A 285 23.88 22.67 2.12
CA VAL A 285 22.59 22.38 2.77
C VAL A 285 22.84 22.02 4.23
N ASP A 286 22.10 22.67 5.11
CA ASP A 286 22.12 22.41 6.55
C ASP A 286 20.92 21.54 6.93
N LEU A 287 21.18 20.49 7.71
CA LEU A 287 20.21 19.45 8.02
C LEU A 287 19.61 19.62 9.41
N ASN A 288 18.36 19.20 9.57
CA ASN A 288 17.66 19.26 10.86
C ASN A 288 18.16 18.28 11.91
N ALA A 289 18.89 17.26 11.48
CA ALA A 289 19.52 16.29 12.35
C ALA A 289 20.75 15.71 11.67
N ASN A 290 21.65 15.25 12.52
CA ASN A 290 22.91 14.63 12.18
C ASN A 290 22.75 13.42 11.24
N LEU A 291 23.67 13.28 10.27
CA LEU A 291 23.85 12.09 9.45
C LEU A 291 25.10 11.32 9.88
N SER A 292 24.94 10.03 10.12
CA SER A 292 26.03 9.08 10.33
C SER A 292 26.30 8.30 9.03
N SER A 293 27.53 7.86 8.83
CA SER A 293 27.92 6.84 7.82
C SER A 293 27.68 7.15 6.34
N ILE A 294 27.31 8.38 5.97
CA ILE A 294 27.36 8.84 4.58
C ILE A 294 28.82 9.02 4.14
N ALA A 295 29.16 8.72 2.89
CA ALA A 295 30.50 8.84 2.33
C ALA A 295 30.53 9.73 1.07
N ILE A 296 31.72 10.18 0.68
CA ILE A 296 31.94 10.83 -0.61
C ILE A 296 31.68 9.79 -1.70
N GLY A 297 30.91 10.14 -2.73
CA GLY A 297 30.49 9.22 -3.78
C GLY A 297 29.17 8.48 -3.51
N ASP A 298 28.57 8.62 -2.31
CA ASP A 298 27.19 8.19 -2.11
C ASP A 298 26.24 9.07 -2.94
N SER A 299 25.11 8.50 -3.36
CA SER A 299 24.09 9.20 -4.15
C SER A 299 23.04 9.76 -3.21
N VAL A 300 22.60 11.00 -3.49
CA VAL A 300 21.53 11.66 -2.75
C VAL A 300 20.51 12.28 -3.70
N THR A 301 19.28 12.40 -3.22
CA THR A 301 18.17 13.03 -3.92
C THR A 301 17.61 14.14 -3.05
N ILE A 302 17.46 15.35 -3.61
CA ILE A 302 16.79 16.47 -2.93
C ILE A 302 15.46 16.73 -3.62
N GLY A 303 14.40 16.86 -2.83
CA GLY A 303 13.04 17.04 -3.32
C GLY A 303 12.09 17.56 -2.22
N PRO A 304 10.85 17.93 -2.59
CA PRO A 304 9.86 18.44 -1.65
C PRO A 304 9.59 17.48 -0.47
N GLU A 305 9.38 18.04 0.72
CA GLU A 305 8.95 17.28 1.89
C GLU A 305 7.48 16.90 1.76
N VAL A 306 7.15 15.63 1.94
CA VAL A 306 5.76 15.17 2.02
C VAL A 306 5.41 14.96 3.48
N THR A 307 4.38 15.67 3.93
CA THR A 307 3.86 15.60 5.29
C THR A 307 2.38 15.25 5.29
N ILE A 308 1.86 14.92 6.47
CA ILE A 308 0.43 14.69 6.66
C ILE A 308 -0.06 15.70 7.68
N GLU A 309 -1.03 16.48 7.27
CA GLU A 309 -1.66 17.52 8.05
C GLU A 309 -3.05 17.08 8.50
N ASN A 310 -3.61 17.81 9.46
CA ASN A 310 -4.99 17.63 9.94
C ASN A 310 -5.29 16.26 10.57
N ASP A 311 -4.27 15.47 10.94
CA ASP A 311 -4.42 14.30 11.82
C ASP A 311 -3.49 14.42 13.02
N THR A 312 -4.07 14.66 14.19
CA THR A 312 -3.32 14.83 15.44
C THR A 312 -2.93 13.51 16.11
N ARG A 313 -3.43 12.37 15.62
CA ARG A 313 -3.08 11.03 16.13
C ARG A 313 -1.91 10.43 15.37
N GLY A 314 -1.81 10.78 14.09
CA GLY A 314 -0.78 10.30 13.19
C GLY A 314 0.59 10.87 13.53
N GLN A 315 1.62 10.04 13.45
CA GLN A 315 2.99 10.46 13.70
C GLN A 315 4.01 9.69 12.86
N LEU A 316 5.21 10.26 12.74
CA LEU A 316 6.41 9.65 12.18
C LEU A 316 6.34 9.28 10.69
N PHE A 317 5.39 9.80 9.93
CA PHE A 317 5.48 9.72 8.47
C PHE A 317 6.66 10.56 7.98
N SER A 318 7.46 10.00 7.07
CA SER A 318 8.57 10.69 6.43
C SER A 318 8.61 10.32 4.96
N GLY A 319 8.34 11.30 4.10
CA GLY A 319 8.33 11.12 2.65
C GLY A 319 8.98 12.27 1.89
N ILE A 320 9.45 11.96 0.69
CA ILE A 320 10.02 12.91 -0.28
C ILE A 320 9.25 12.78 -1.60
N GLY A 321 8.91 13.90 -2.24
CA GLY A 321 8.42 13.90 -3.61
C GLY A 321 9.56 13.93 -4.63
N ILE A 322 9.41 13.15 -5.70
CA ILE A 322 10.23 13.04 -6.87
C ILE A 322 9.47 13.72 -8.01
N VAL A 323 10.08 14.74 -8.58
CA VAL A 323 9.48 15.70 -9.49
C VAL A 323 10.04 15.45 -10.89
N ASN A 324 9.17 15.40 -11.89
CA ASN A 324 9.57 15.25 -13.29
C ASN A 324 10.11 16.57 -13.87
N GLY A 325 10.59 16.53 -15.11
CA GLY A 325 11.11 17.72 -15.82
C GLY A 325 10.08 18.83 -16.07
N GLU A 326 8.79 18.60 -15.79
CA GLU A 326 7.71 19.58 -15.89
C GLU A 326 7.34 20.18 -14.51
N GLY A 327 8.06 19.85 -13.43
CA GLY A 327 7.79 20.38 -12.09
C GLY A 327 6.64 19.69 -11.35
N LYS A 328 6.18 18.53 -11.83
CA LYS A 328 5.09 17.73 -11.24
C LYS A 328 5.62 16.53 -10.46
N ILE A 329 4.96 16.18 -9.36
CA ILE A 329 5.31 14.99 -8.58
C ILE A 329 4.95 13.73 -9.38
N ASN A 330 5.97 12.94 -9.68
CA ASN A 330 5.88 11.66 -10.35
C ASN A 330 5.90 10.48 -9.37
N GLU A 331 6.60 10.65 -8.24
CA GLU A 331 6.75 9.67 -7.18
C GLU A 331 6.83 10.37 -5.81
N ILE A 332 6.29 9.81 -4.75
CA ILE A 332 6.56 10.05 -3.35
C ILE A 332 7.22 8.80 -2.74
N VAL A 333 8.49 8.90 -2.32
CA VAL A 333 9.18 7.82 -1.59
C VAL A 333 8.98 8.02 -0.09
N SER A 334 8.47 7.01 0.62
CA SER A 334 8.43 6.99 2.08
C SER A 334 9.55 6.14 2.68
N THR A 335 10.21 6.65 3.72
CA THR A 335 11.15 5.85 4.54
C THR A 335 10.47 5.33 5.81
N PHE A 336 9.50 6.08 6.30
CA PHE A 336 8.60 5.67 7.37
C PHE A 336 7.16 5.90 6.93
N ASN A 337 6.38 4.83 6.92
CA ASN A 337 4.96 4.86 6.54
C ASN A 337 4.07 5.49 7.62
N GLY A 338 4.65 5.88 8.76
CA GLY A 338 3.92 6.47 9.86
C GLY A 338 3.05 5.48 10.63
N LEU A 339 2.33 6.00 11.63
CA LEU A 339 1.40 5.23 12.44
C LEU A 339 0.30 6.11 13.03
N GLY A 340 -0.87 5.54 13.25
CA GLY A 340 -2.01 6.20 13.89
C GLY A 340 -2.77 7.19 13.01
N TYR A 341 -2.42 7.29 11.71
CA TYR A 341 -3.18 8.11 10.76
C TYR A 341 -4.53 7.47 10.44
N ALA A 342 -5.57 8.27 10.33
CA ALA A 342 -6.88 7.80 9.86
C ALA A 342 -7.67 8.82 9.04
N ASN A 343 -7.43 10.13 9.17
CA ASN A 343 -8.13 11.16 8.37
C ASN A 343 -7.23 12.34 7.98
N GLY A 344 -5.94 12.10 7.81
CA GLY A 344 -4.98 13.15 7.45
C GLY A 344 -5.06 13.54 5.99
N ASN A 345 -4.75 14.80 5.70
CA ASN A 345 -4.52 15.28 4.35
C ASN A 345 -3.02 15.27 4.07
N MET A 346 -2.61 14.61 2.99
CA MET A 346 -1.21 14.69 2.55
C MET A 346 -0.93 16.07 1.97
N SER A 347 0.14 16.70 2.44
CA SER A 347 0.58 18.03 2.06
C SER A 347 2.04 17.98 1.62
N VAL A 348 2.35 18.76 0.58
CA VAL A 348 3.69 18.87 0.04
C VAL A 348 4.24 20.22 0.45
N ASN A 349 5.27 20.21 1.30
CA ASN A 349 5.93 21.41 1.77
C ASN A 349 7.13 21.73 0.87
N VAL A 350 7.13 22.95 0.35
CA VAL A 350 8.21 23.51 -0.47
C VAL A 350 8.52 24.93 -0.01
N ASN A 351 9.80 25.34 -0.06
CA ASN A 351 10.10 26.76 -0.23
C ASN A 351 10.18 27.07 -1.73
N GLY A 352 9.30 27.96 -2.17
CA GLY A 352 9.36 28.54 -3.52
C GLY A 352 8.01 29.10 -3.95
N ASN A 353 7.88 30.43 -3.95
CA ASN A 353 7.02 31.13 -4.89
C ASN A 353 7.88 31.44 -6.11
N TYR A 354 7.50 30.98 -7.30
CA TYR A 354 8.06 31.55 -8.52
C TYR A 354 7.05 32.52 -9.11
N ASN A 355 7.53 33.74 -9.31
CA ASN A 355 6.85 34.73 -10.10
C ASN A 355 6.56 34.15 -11.50
N VAL A 356 5.34 34.45 -11.95
CA VAL A 356 4.81 34.26 -13.30
C VAL A 356 5.76 34.81 -14.35
#